data_AF-A0A943FV02-F1
#
_entry.id   AF-A0A943FV02-F1
#
_cell.length_a   1.000
_cell.length_b   1.000
_cell.length_c   1.000
_cell.angle_alpha   90.00
_cell.angle_beta   90.00
_cell.angle_gamma   90.00
#
_symmetry.space_group_name_H-M   'P 1'
#
loop_
_entity.id
_entity.type
_entity.pdbx_description
1 polymer ?
#
loop_
_entity_poly.entity_id
_entity_poly.type
_entity_poly.pdbx_seq_one_letter_code
_entity_poly.pdbx_strand_id
1 'polypeptide(L)'
;MKKSKRYIKKQNNKPLINKKVLAKVIRESNICKHAIKELKLAGYGNGEGGPNDWMYQQVIEAVAVFASHCNSGSSAPWEINLVQRLCDWDIISPLKFTDDEWCQISSDGTCQNRRKGDVFKEPDGSIHYNEAFNKRPISRYNFDTKEWTDNKNPICWHGGLFEYKDNILTGRYFNQCHLLLYEINKGWTPRPTITIDCVEIEIAPDNWFMAVDTNNTKLLLLGVYYNIQWKECSCLKGIRLEDVTEELEKEAYEEMRNNK
;
A
#
# COMPACT_ATOMS: atom_id res chain seq x y z
N MET A 1 -30.58 -46.35 -18.87
CA MET A 1 -30.02 -45.02 -18.54
C MET A 1 -28.77 -44.77 -19.38
N LYS A 2 -28.82 -43.83 -20.34
CA LYS A 2 -27.66 -43.46 -21.17
C LYS A 2 -26.70 -42.60 -20.34
N LYS A 3 -25.46 -43.08 -20.14
CA LYS A 3 -24.39 -42.31 -19.51
C LYS A 3 -24.07 -41.09 -20.40
N SER A 4 -24.33 -39.89 -19.87
CA SER A 4 -23.92 -38.62 -20.46
C SER A 4 -22.39 -38.61 -20.63
N LYS A 5 -21.91 -38.56 -21.88
CA LYS A 5 -20.50 -38.29 -22.18
C LYS A 5 -20.28 -36.79 -21.96
N ARG A 6 -19.63 -36.45 -20.85
CA ARG A 6 -19.16 -35.08 -20.58
C ARG A 6 -18.16 -34.69 -21.68
N TYR A 7 -18.57 -33.80 -22.57
CA TYR A 7 -17.72 -33.29 -23.64
C TYR A 7 -16.70 -32.34 -23.04
N ILE A 8 -15.51 -32.84 -22.70
CA ILE A 8 -14.38 -31.97 -22.32
C ILE A 8 -13.87 -31.35 -23.62
N LYS A 9 -14.25 -30.09 -23.86
CA LYS A 9 -13.71 -29.29 -24.97
C LYS A 9 -12.20 -29.20 -24.74
N LYS A 10 -11.39 -29.91 -25.53
CA LYS A 10 -9.93 -29.68 -25.58
C LYS A 10 -9.74 -28.18 -25.84
N GLN A 11 -9.23 -27.44 -24.87
CA GLN A 11 -8.68 -26.11 -25.11
C GLN A 11 -7.55 -26.32 -26.12
N ASN A 12 -7.80 -25.93 -27.37
CA ASN A 12 -6.73 -25.86 -28.36
C ASN A 12 -5.74 -24.79 -27.86
N ASN A 13 -4.48 -25.18 -27.69
CA ASN A 13 -3.32 -24.29 -27.47
C ASN A 13 -3.07 -23.36 -28.68
N LYS A 14 -4.10 -22.66 -29.16
CA LYS A 14 -3.89 -21.51 -30.03
C LYS A 14 -3.36 -20.40 -29.13
N PRO A 15 -2.19 -19.79 -29.42
CA PRO A 15 -1.77 -18.60 -28.70
C PRO A 15 -2.89 -17.56 -28.78
N LEU A 16 -3.18 -16.90 -27.65
CA LEU A 16 -4.23 -15.87 -27.53
C LEU A 16 -4.09 -14.78 -28.61
N ILE A 17 -2.87 -14.56 -29.11
CA ILE A 17 -2.52 -13.54 -30.09
C ILE A 17 -2.03 -14.19 -31.39
N ASN A 18 -2.56 -13.72 -32.53
CA ASN A 18 -2.07 -14.11 -33.85
C ASN A 18 -0.67 -13.52 -34.08
N LYS A 19 0.36 -14.37 -34.03
CA LYS A 19 1.77 -13.96 -34.19
C LYS A 19 2.06 -13.17 -35.46
N LYS A 20 1.36 -13.42 -36.58
CA LYS A 20 1.54 -12.65 -37.82
C LYS A 20 1.01 -11.23 -37.69
N VAL A 21 -0.15 -11.07 -37.05
CA VAL A 21 -0.76 -9.76 -36.78
C VAL A 21 0.10 -8.97 -35.80
N LEU A 22 0.55 -9.62 -34.73
CA LEU A 22 1.44 -9.03 -33.73
C LEU A 22 2.73 -8.50 -34.37
N ALA A 23 3.42 -9.33 -35.17
CA ALA A 23 4.63 -8.92 -35.88
C ALA A 23 4.38 -7.74 -36.83
N LYS A 24 3.21 -7.71 -37.49
CA LYS A 24 2.81 -6.58 -38.34
C LYS A 24 2.66 -5.29 -37.52
N VAL A 25 1.93 -5.34 -36.39
CA VAL A 25 1.73 -4.19 -35.51
C VAL A 25 3.06 -3.67 -34.97
N ILE A 26 3.93 -4.55 -34.45
CA ILE A 26 5.25 -4.20 -33.94
C ILE A 26 6.08 -3.44 -34.99
N ARG A 27 6.06 -3.89 -36.24
CA ARG A 27 6.81 -3.29 -37.34
C ARG A 27 6.26 -1.94 -37.78
N GLU A 28 4.94 -1.75 -37.75
CA GLU A 28 4.27 -0.60 -38.35
C GLU A 28 4.00 0.53 -37.33
N SER A 29 3.74 0.18 -36.07
CA SER A 29 3.39 1.11 -34.99
C SER A 29 4.57 2.00 -34.56
N ASN A 30 4.33 3.31 -34.49
CA ASN A 30 5.34 4.26 -34.02
C ASN A 30 5.67 4.09 -32.53
N ILE A 31 4.69 3.76 -31.68
CA ILE A 31 4.95 3.52 -30.26
C ILE A 31 5.75 2.23 -30.05
N CYS A 32 5.53 1.19 -30.86
CA CYS A 32 6.35 -0.03 -30.80
C CYS A 32 7.79 0.26 -31.23
N LYS A 33 8.00 1.04 -32.30
CA LYS A 33 9.35 1.45 -32.74
C LYS A 33 10.07 2.26 -31.67
N HIS A 34 9.37 3.18 -31.03
CA HIS A 34 9.91 3.95 -29.90
C HIS A 34 10.27 3.04 -28.73
N ALA A 35 9.37 2.15 -28.30
CA ALA A 35 9.62 1.20 -27.21
C ALA A 35 10.83 0.28 -27.50
N ILE A 36 10.97 -0.25 -28.72
CA ILE A 36 12.13 -1.05 -29.12
C ILE A 36 13.43 -0.26 -28.98
N LYS A 37 13.43 1.03 -29.39
CA LYS A 37 14.61 1.89 -29.28
C LYS A 37 14.99 2.09 -27.80
N GLU A 38 14.05 2.47 -26.96
CA GLU A 38 14.30 2.73 -25.53
C GLU A 38 14.74 1.45 -24.79
N LEU A 39 14.09 0.31 -25.05
CA LEU A 39 14.47 -0.97 -24.44
C LEU A 39 15.90 -1.38 -24.81
N LYS A 40 16.29 -1.23 -26.08
CA LYS A 40 17.65 -1.54 -26.54
C LYS A 40 18.69 -0.61 -25.92
N LEU A 41 18.39 0.69 -25.82
CA LEU A 41 19.28 1.66 -25.16
C LEU A 41 19.47 1.32 -23.67
N ALA A 42 18.45 0.77 -23.02
CA ALA A 42 18.50 0.29 -21.64
C ALA A 42 19.12 -1.12 -21.48
N GLY A 43 19.59 -1.76 -22.56
CA GLY A 43 20.27 -3.07 -22.51
C GLY A 43 19.34 -4.28 -22.56
N TYR A 44 18.07 -4.12 -22.97
CA TYR A 44 17.13 -5.22 -23.17
C TYR A 44 17.14 -5.72 -24.62
N GLY A 45 16.98 -7.04 -24.84
CA GLY A 45 16.79 -7.61 -26.19
C GLY A 45 18.07 -7.82 -26.99
N ASN A 46 19.22 -8.00 -26.32
CA ASN A 46 20.53 -8.21 -26.95
C ASN A 46 20.77 -9.65 -27.45
N GLY A 47 19.86 -10.59 -27.16
CA GLY A 47 19.92 -11.97 -27.70
C GLY A 47 20.84 -12.91 -26.92
N GLU A 48 21.10 -12.60 -25.65
CA GLU A 48 21.91 -13.38 -24.71
C GLU A 48 21.11 -14.54 -24.06
N GLY A 49 19.81 -14.65 -24.34
CA GLY A 49 18.93 -15.71 -23.86
C GLY A 49 18.51 -15.59 -22.40
N GLY A 50 18.73 -14.44 -21.77
CA GLY A 50 18.49 -14.20 -20.33
C GLY A 50 17.20 -13.44 -19.99
N PRO A 51 16.99 -13.09 -18.71
CA PRO A 51 15.80 -12.37 -18.23
C PRO A 51 15.49 -11.07 -19.00
N ASN A 52 16.54 -10.35 -19.43
CA ASN A 52 16.39 -9.13 -20.23
C ASN A 52 15.75 -9.40 -21.60
N ASP A 53 16.05 -10.52 -22.24
CA ASP A 53 15.42 -10.88 -23.51
C ASP A 53 13.97 -11.36 -23.30
N TRP A 54 13.69 -12.06 -22.20
CA TRP A 54 12.32 -12.45 -21.87
C TRP A 54 11.44 -11.23 -21.60
N MET A 55 11.95 -10.28 -20.82
CA MET A 55 11.26 -9.02 -20.53
C MET A 55 11.06 -8.19 -21.79
N TYR A 56 12.09 -8.10 -22.65
CA TYR A 56 11.99 -7.44 -23.95
C TYR A 56 10.81 -7.97 -24.77
N GLN A 57 10.70 -9.29 -24.93
CA GLN A 57 9.62 -9.88 -25.71
C GLN A 57 8.25 -9.61 -25.09
N GLN A 58 8.09 -9.81 -23.77
CA GLN A 58 6.82 -9.61 -23.08
C GLN A 58 6.35 -8.14 -23.13
N VAL A 59 7.25 -7.19 -22.89
CA VAL A 59 6.93 -5.76 -22.92
C VAL A 59 6.55 -5.32 -24.33
N ILE A 60 7.29 -5.76 -25.36
CA ILE A 60 6.95 -5.42 -26.75
C ILE A 60 5.60 -6.01 -27.17
N GLU A 61 5.27 -7.22 -26.73
CA GLU A 61 3.94 -7.80 -26.97
C GLU A 61 2.84 -6.96 -26.31
N ALA A 62 3.02 -6.53 -25.05
CA ALA A 62 2.07 -5.66 -24.35
C ALA A 62 1.89 -4.31 -25.05
N VAL A 63 2.98 -3.65 -25.44
CA VAL A 63 2.95 -2.37 -26.18
C VAL A 63 2.26 -2.54 -27.54
N ALA A 64 2.46 -3.67 -28.21
CA ALA A 64 1.80 -3.94 -29.49
C ALA A 64 0.30 -4.20 -29.35
N VAL A 65 -0.14 -4.91 -28.31
CA VAL A 65 -1.57 -5.05 -27.99
C VAL A 65 -2.18 -3.69 -27.72
N PHE A 66 -1.57 -2.88 -26.85
CA PHE A 66 -2.00 -1.52 -26.57
C PHE A 66 -2.07 -0.64 -27.84
N ALA A 67 -1.05 -0.71 -28.70
CA ALA A 67 -1.03 0.04 -29.96
C ALA A 67 -2.16 -0.35 -30.91
N SER A 68 -2.59 -1.62 -30.88
CA SER A 68 -3.66 -2.14 -31.74
C SER A 68 -5.06 -1.62 -31.37
N HIS A 69 -5.24 -1.08 -30.16
CA HIS A 69 -6.50 -0.49 -29.73
C HIS A 69 -6.77 0.90 -30.33
N CYS A 70 -5.77 1.50 -30.99
CA CYS A 70 -5.90 2.80 -31.68
C CYS A 70 -6.44 3.91 -30.77
N ASN A 71 -6.00 3.93 -29.51
CA ASN A 71 -6.35 4.97 -28.55
C ASN A 71 -5.98 6.36 -29.05
N SER A 72 -6.81 7.34 -28.72
CA SER A 72 -6.46 8.75 -28.89
C SER A 72 -5.51 9.19 -27.78
N GLY A 73 -4.93 10.39 -27.91
CA GLY A 73 -4.11 10.99 -26.85
C GLY A 73 -4.85 11.16 -25.52
N SER A 74 -6.19 11.19 -25.50
CA SER A 74 -7.00 11.30 -24.28
C SER A 74 -7.40 9.94 -23.69
N SER A 75 -7.57 8.89 -24.48
CA SER A 75 -7.97 7.55 -23.98
C SER A 75 -6.79 6.66 -23.60
N ALA A 76 -5.61 6.91 -24.19
CA ALA A 76 -4.39 6.15 -23.90
C ALA A 76 -4.03 6.14 -22.39
N PRO A 77 -3.98 7.28 -21.68
CA PRO A 77 -3.67 7.28 -20.25
C PRO A 77 -4.70 6.53 -19.40
N TRP A 78 -5.98 6.54 -19.81
CA TRP A 78 -7.06 5.84 -19.11
C TRP A 78 -6.89 4.33 -19.16
N GLU A 79 -6.63 3.77 -20.35
CA GLU A 79 -6.39 2.33 -20.49
C GLU A 79 -5.16 1.90 -19.69
N ILE A 80 -4.06 2.63 -19.80
CA ILE A 80 -2.82 2.33 -19.08
C ILE A 80 -3.06 2.29 -17.57
N ASN A 81 -3.72 3.30 -17.01
CA ASN A 81 -4.00 3.35 -15.58
C ASN A 81 -4.94 2.22 -15.13
N LEU A 82 -5.94 1.86 -15.93
CA LEU A 82 -6.87 0.78 -15.60
C LEU A 82 -6.18 -0.59 -15.64
N VAL A 83 -5.34 -0.84 -16.65
CA VAL A 83 -4.52 -2.07 -16.73
C VAL A 83 -3.59 -2.14 -15.53
N GLN A 84 -2.89 -1.06 -15.19
CA GLN A 84 -2.01 -1.01 -14.03
C GLN A 84 -2.74 -1.41 -12.75
N ARG A 85 -3.88 -0.78 -12.44
CA ARG A 85 -4.69 -1.12 -11.26
C ARG A 85 -5.10 -2.58 -11.21
N LEU A 86 -5.52 -3.15 -12.34
CA LEU A 86 -5.91 -4.56 -12.41
C LEU A 86 -4.72 -5.51 -12.23
N CYS A 87 -3.55 -5.17 -12.78
CA CYS A 87 -2.31 -5.92 -12.58
C CYS A 87 -1.79 -5.83 -11.13
N ASP A 88 -2.06 -4.73 -10.45
CA ASP A 88 -1.75 -4.52 -9.02
C ASP A 88 -2.80 -5.16 -8.10
N TRP A 89 -3.77 -5.90 -8.65
CA TRP A 89 -4.89 -6.47 -7.90
C TRP A 89 -5.71 -5.43 -7.13
N ASP A 90 -5.70 -4.18 -7.58
CA ASP A 90 -6.45 -3.10 -6.97
C ASP A 90 -7.94 -3.17 -7.36
N ILE A 91 -8.79 -2.61 -6.50
CA ILE A 91 -10.22 -2.58 -6.76
C ILE A 91 -10.55 -1.46 -7.75
N ILE A 92 -11.43 -1.72 -8.71
CA ILE A 92 -11.92 -0.72 -9.68
C ILE A 92 -13.37 -0.30 -9.45
N SER A 93 -13.98 -0.82 -8.38
CA SER A 93 -15.32 -0.45 -7.91
C SER A 93 -15.36 -0.50 -6.39
N PRO A 94 -16.24 0.26 -5.73
CA PRO A 94 -16.32 0.29 -4.26
C PRO A 94 -16.47 -1.11 -3.65
N LEU A 95 -15.90 -1.30 -2.46
CA LEU A 95 -16.20 -2.42 -1.59
C LEU A 95 -17.61 -2.26 -1.05
N LYS A 96 -18.38 -3.33 -1.09
CA LYS A 96 -19.76 -3.36 -0.59
C LYS A 96 -19.84 -3.94 0.82
N PHE A 97 -18.79 -4.62 1.25
CA PHE A 97 -18.67 -5.28 2.55
C PHE A 97 -19.75 -6.34 2.81
N THR A 98 -20.32 -6.92 1.75
CA THR A 98 -21.21 -8.08 1.81
C THR A 98 -20.44 -9.33 2.28
N ASP A 99 -21.13 -10.32 2.83
CA ASP A 99 -20.50 -11.51 3.43
C ASP A 99 -19.58 -12.27 2.47
N ASP A 100 -19.89 -12.25 1.17
CA ASP A 100 -19.07 -12.89 0.12
C ASP A 100 -17.74 -12.17 -0.13
N GLU A 101 -17.60 -10.89 0.26
CA GLU A 101 -16.34 -10.15 0.17
C GLU A 101 -15.37 -10.49 1.31
N TRP A 102 -15.77 -11.27 2.31
CA TRP A 102 -14.95 -11.59 3.48
C TRP A 102 -14.40 -13.02 3.46
N CYS A 103 -13.18 -13.17 3.96
CA CYS A 103 -12.57 -14.46 4.28
C CYS A 103 -12.07 -14.43 5.73
N GLN A 104 -12.54 -15.33 6.57
CA GLN A 104 -12.00 -15.47 7.93
C GLN A 104 -10.55 -15.97 7.85
N ILE A 105 -9.64 -15.29 8.54
CA ILE A 105 -8.20 -15.59 8.54
C ILE A 105 -7.66 -15.94 9.93
N SER A 106 -8.43 -15.70 10.99
CA SER A 106 -8.07 -16.00 12.37
C SER A 106 -9.21 -16.72 13.10
N SER A 107 -8.86 -17.50 14.13
CA SER A 107 -9.82 -18.21 14.98
C SER A 107 -10.67 -17.27 15.84
N ASP A 108 -10.22 -16.04 16.08
CA ASP A 108 -10.95 -15.02 16.84
C ASP A 108 -12.13 -14.40 16.07
N GLY A 109 -12.25 -14.66 14.76
CA GLY A 109 -13.29 -14.09 13.90
C GLY A 109 -12.79 -12.99 12.95
N THR A 110 -11.51 -12.61 13.03
CA THR A 110 -10.90 -11.63 12.12
C THR A 110 -11.02 -12.09 10.67
N CYS A 111 -11.55 -11.21 9.84
CA CYS A 111 -11.73 -11.43 8.42
C CYS A 111 -10.89 -10.47 7.58
N GLN A 112 -10.33 -10.97 6.48
CA GLN A 112 -9.67 -10.16 5.46
C GLN A 112 -10.58 -10.03 4.24
N ASN A 113 -10.61 -8.86 3.61
CA ASN A 113 -11.40 -8.66 2.41
C ASN A 113 -10.75 -9.36 1.19
N ARG A 114 -11.54 -10.09 0.40
CA ARG A 114 -11.07 -10.86 -0.75
C ARG A 114 -10.64 -10.01 -1.94
N ARG A 115 -11.17 -8.79 -2.04
CA ARG A 115 -10.92 -7.87 -3.16
C ARG A 115 -9.83 -6.86 -2.83
N LYS A 116 -9.60 -6.58 -1.55
CA LYS A 116 -8.56 -5.66 -1.07
C LYS A 116 -7.91 -6.22 0.20
N GLY A 117 -6.74 -6.85 0.05
CA GLY A 117 -6.07 -7.56 1.14
C GLY A 117 -5.71 -6.70 2.36
N ASP A 118 -5.60 -5.38 2.19
CA ASP A 118 -5.21 -4.47 3.27
C ASP A 118 -6.42 -3.97 4.10
N VAL A 119 -7.60 -4.53 3.86
CA VAL A 119 -8.85 -4.21 4.56
C VAL A 119 -9.29 -5.40 5.40
N PHE A 120 -9.50 -5.15 6.68
CA PHE A 120 -9.80 -6.18 7.67
C PHE A 120 -11.06 -5.83 8.46
N LYS A 121 -11.80 -6.85 8.86
CA LYS A 121 -12.95 -6.76 9.76
C LYS A 121 -12.62 -7.50 11.05
N GLU A 122 -12.70 -6.78 12.15
CA GLU A 122 -12.47 -7.28 13.50
C GLU A 122 -13.66 -8.12 14.00
N PRO A 123 -13.50 -8.92 15.07
CA PRO A 123 -14.59 -9.70 15.66
C PRO A 123 -15.79 -8.86 16.14
N ASP A 124 -15.56 -7.61 16.53
CA ASP A 124 -16.60 -6.66 16.93
C ASP A 124 -17.36 -6.02 15.74
N GLY A 125 -16.97 -6.37 14.51
CA GLY A 125 -17.55 -5.87 13.27
C GLY A 125 -16.94 -4.55 12.77
N SER A 126 -16.01 -3.94 13.51
CA SER A 126 -15.28 -2.77 13.03
C SER A 126 -14.39 -3.13 11.84
N ILE A 127 -14.24 -2.19 10.91
CA ILE A 127 -13.44 -2.40 9.69
C ILE A 127 -12.28 -1.43 9.70
N HIS A 128 -11.06 -1.92 9.49
CA HIS A 128 -9.86 -1.10 9.40
C HIS A 128 -9.15 -1.25 8.05
N TYR A 129 -8.36 -0.24 7.69
CA TYR A 129 -7.57 -0.19 6.47
C TYR A 129 -6.10 0.11 6.79
N ASN A 130 -5.20 -0.83 6.50
CA ASN A 130 -3.79 -0.71 6.88
C ASN A 130 -3.05 0.40 6.13
N GLU A 131 -3.47 0.70 4.91
CA GLU A 131 -2.86 1.74 4.07
C GLU A 131 -3.53 3.12 4.27
N ALA A 132 -4.27 3.33 5.37
CA ALA A 132 -4.86 4.63 5.70
C ALA A 132 -3.79 5.73 5.87
N PHE A 133 -2.64 5.37 6.47
CA PHE A 133 -1.51 6.29 6.62
C PHE A 133 -0.17 5.56 6.58
N ASN A 134 0.88 6.33 6.30
CA ASN A 134 2.27 5.96 6.58
C ASN A 134 2.96 7.12 7.29
N LYS A 135 4.10 6.84 7.93
CA LYS A 135 4.88 7.84 8.68
C LYS A 135 6.17 8.18 7.95
N ARG A 136 6.53 9.46 7.96
CA ARG A 136 7.72 9.99 7.28
C ARG A 136 8.54 10.83 8.28
N PRO A 137 9.66 10.30 8.79
CA PRO A 137 10.47 11.00 9.78
C PRO A 137 11.23 12.14 9.11
N ILE A 138 10.87 13.39 9.41
CA ILE A 138 11.49 14.59 8.85
C ILE A 138 12.65 15.12 9.69
N SER A 139 12.74 14.70 10.95
CA SER A 139 13.80 15.07 11.88
C SER A 139 14.12 13.91 12.81
N ARG A 140 15.38 13.84 13.23
CA ARG A 140 15.98 12.74 13.98
C ARG A 140 16.69 13.27 15.22
N TYR A 141 16.42 12.69 16.38
CA TYR A 141 17.25 12.83 17.58
C TYR A 141 18.21 11.64 17.67
N ASN A 142 19.51 11.91 17.69
CA ASN A 142 20.55 10.88 17.66
C ASN A 142 20.94 10.44 19.08
N PHE A 143 21.10 9.13 19.28
CA PHE A 143 21.41 8.58 20.59
C PHE A 143 22.81 8.99 21.05
N ASP A 144 23.79 8.96 20.15
CA ASP A 144 25.20 9.20 20.49
C ASP A 144 25.49 10.68 20.74
N THR A 145 25.01 11.56 19.86
CA THR A 145 25.33 13.00 19.92
C THR A 145 24.37 13.78 20.80
N LYS A 146 23.18 13.24 21.09
CA LYS A 146 22.09 13.95 21.79
C LYS A 146 21.66 15.22 21.07
N GLU A 147 21.73 15.21 19.74
CA GLU A 147 21.39 16.35 18.88
C GLU A 147 20.30 16.00 17.88
N TRP A 148 19.46 17.00 17.60
CA TRP A 148 18.48 16.96 16.52
C TRP A 148 19.14 17.24 15.16
N THR A 149 18.73 16.49 14.15
CA THR A 149 19.20 16.63 12.77
C THR A 149 18.05 16.46 11.79
N ASP A 150 18.04 17.25 10.71
CA ASP A 150 17.04 17.11 9.66
C ASP A 150 17.29 15.85 8.83
N ASN A 151 16.21 15.13 8.50
CA ASN A 151 16.28 14.00 7.58
C ASN A 151 16.18 14.48 6.13
N LYS A 152 17.33 14.51 5.43
CA LYS A 152 17.41 15.04 4.06
C LYS A 152 16.72 14.17 3.01
N ASN A 153 16.60 12.86 3.25
CA ASN A 153 16.00 11.90 2.33
C ASN A 153 15.06 10.95 3.09
N PRO A 154 13.93 11.48 3.57
CA PRO A 154 13.07 10.70 4.44
C PRO A 154 12.38 9.58 3.66
N ILE A 155 12.44 8.37 4.20
CA ILE A 155 11.72 7.19 3.70
C ILE A 155 10.45 6.97 4.52
N CYS A 156 9.40 6.47 3.89
CA CYS A 156 8.15 6.20 4.58
C CYS A 156 8.17 4.82 5.24
N TRP A 157 7.53 4.72 6.40
CA TRP A 157 7.37 3.49 7.17
C TRP A 157 5.90 3.20 7.46
N HIS A 158 5.58 1.94 7.69
CA HIS A 158 4.29 1.51 8.25
C HIS A 158 4.39 1.39 9.77
N GLY A 159 3.23 1.30 10.44
CA GLY A 159 3.12 1.13 11.88
C GLY A 159 2.64 2.37 12.61
N GLY A 160 2.57 2.28 13.94
CA GLY A 160 1.98 3.33 14.76
C GLY A 160 2.89 4.53 15.02
N LEU A 161 2.28 5.55 15.62
CA LEU A 161 2.89 6.79 16.04
C LEU A 161 2.44 7.12 17.47
N PHE A 162 3.38 7.55 18.29
CA PHE A 162 3.08 8.26 19.53
C PHE A 162 2.73 9.71 19.21
N GLU A 163 2.00 10.36 20.10
CA GLU A 163 1.64 11.76 19.93
C GLU A 163 2.36 12.65 20.95
N TYR A 164 2.84 13.80 20.49
CA TYR A 164 3.46 14.81 21.34
C TYR A 164 2.93 16.21 21.06
N LYS A 165 3.13 17.10 22.03
CA LYS A 165 2.90 18.54 21.91
C LYS A 165 4.01 19.28 22.63
N ASP A 166 4.58 20.29 22.00
CA ASP A 166 5.66 21.11 22.59
C ASP A 166 6.82 20.23 23.10
N ASN A 167 7.21 19.21 22.31
CA ASN A 167 8.20 18.16 22.62
C ASN A 167 7.88 17.26 23.84
N ILE A 168 6.65 17.31 24.36
CA ILE A 168 6.19 16.49 25.47
C ILE A 168 5.17 15.47 24.98
N LEU A 169 5.39 14.20 25.30
CA LEU A 169 4.49 13.11 24.96
C LEU A 169 3.15 13.25 25.67
N THR A 170 2.06 13.10 24.92
CA THR A 170 0.70 13.20 25.47
C THR A 170 0.27 11.92 26.20
N GLY A 171 1.03 10.83 26.02
CA GLY A 171 0.65 9.49 26.45
C GLY A 171 -0.28 8.79 25.47
N ARG A 172 -0.54 9.34 24.28
CA ARG A 172 -1.40 8.70 23.28
C ARG A 172 -0.59 8.03 22.18
N TYR A 173 -1.07 6.88 21.73
CA TYR A 173 -0.52 6.14 20.61
C TYR A 173 -1.64 5.66 19.69
N PHE A 174 -1.40 5.61 18.38
CA PHE A 174 -2.31 4.95 17.46
C PHE A 174 -1.54 4.15 16.42
N ASN A 175 -2.12 3.05 15.98
CA ASN A 175 -1.58 2.23 14.88
C ASN A 175 -2.66 1.68 13.95
N GLN A 176 -3.93 2.01 14.21
CA GLN A 176 -5.06 1.46 13.49
C GLN A 176 -6.12 2.55 13.30
N CYS A 177 -6.73 2.54 12.12
CA CYS A 177 -7.75 3.50 11.71
C CYS A 177 -8.96 2.73 11.23
N HIS A 178 -10.10 2.93 11.88
CA HIS A 178 -11.35 2.30 11.49
C HIS A 178 -12.08 3.16 10.44
N LEU A 179 -12.81 2.49 9.55
CA LEU A 179 -13.70 3.16 8.61
C LEU A 179 -14.89 3.76 9.35
N LEU A 180 -15.32 4.94 8.90
CA LEU A 180 -16.52 5.60 9.43
C LEU A 180 -17.77 4.86 8.94
N LEU A 181 -18.75 4.64 9.83
CA LEU A 181 -19.94 3.83 9.53
C LEU A 181 -20.72 4.32 8.30
N TYR A 182 -20.79 5.63 8.07
CA TYR A 182 -21.51 6.18 6.91
C TYR A 182 -20.81 5.91 5.57
N GLU A 183 -19.47 5.70 5.57
CA GLU A 183 -18.70 5.32 4.38
C GLU A 183 -18.97 3.84 4.03
N ILE A 184 -19.08 2.98 5.05
CA ILE A 184 -19.40 1.55 4.88
C ILE A 184 -20.75 1.39 4.17
N ASN A 185 -21.78 2.12 4.62
CA ASN A 185 -23.14 1.98 4.10
C ASN A 185 -23.33 2.44 2.64
N LYS A 186 -22.45 3.30 2.12
CA LYS A 186 -22.54 3.82 0.73
C LYS A 186 -21.70 3.04 -0.27
N GLY A 187 -20.95 2.06 0.21
CA GLY A 187 -19.84 1.45 -0.52
C GLY A 187 -18.60 2.33 -0.42
N TRP A 188 -17.47 1.72 -0.10
CA TRP A 188 -16.24 2.43 0.21
C TRP A 188 -15.17 2.18 -0.85
N THR A 189 -14.46 3.24 -1.22
CA THR A 189 -13.26 3.14 -2.07
C THR A 189 -12.08 3.64 -1.26
N PRO A 190 -10.93 2.93 -1.27
CA PRO A 190 -9.70 3.40 -0.65
C PRO A 190 -9.36 4.83 -1.08
N ARG A 191 -9.06 5.67 -0.08
CA ARG A 191 -8.49 6.99 -0.30
C ARG A 191 -6.97 6.84 -0.47
N PRO A 192 -6.28 7.79 -1.11
CA PRO A 192 -4.82 7.81 -1.12
C PRO A 192 -4.27 7.78 0.31
N THR A 193 -3.24 6.97 0.54
CA THR A 193 -2.54 6.88 1.83
C THR A 193 -2.07 8.25 2.28
N ILE A 194 -2.39 8.61 3.52
CA ILE A 194 -1.96 9.88 4.11
C ILE A 194 -0.55 9.72 4.66
N THR A 195 0.40 10.46 4.10
CA THR A 195 1.75 10.54 4.68
C THR A 195 1.79 11.56 5.80
N ILE A 196 2.12 11.09 7.00
CA ILE A 196 2.23 11.89 8.22
C ILE A 196 3.69 12.17 8.50
N ASP A 197 4.06 13.45 8.46
CA ASP A 197 5.38 13.89 8.90
C ASP A 197 5.52 13.73 10.41
N CYS A 198 6.58 13.06 10.83
CA CYS A 198 6.85 12.72 12.22
C CYS A 198 8.33 12.98 12.56
N VAL A 199 8.67 12.79 13.82
CA VAL A 199 10.06 12.75 14.29
C VAL A 199 10.45 11.34 14.67
N GLU A 200 11.72 11.00 14.54
CA GLU A 200 12.31 9.76 15.04
C GLU A 200 13.35 10.05 16.13
N ILE A 201 13.31 9.27 17.20
CA ILE A 201 14.17 9.40 18.37
C ILE A 201 14.90 8.08 18.51
N GLU A 202 16.23 8.12 18.40
CA GLU A 202 17.06 6.96 18.69
C GLU A 202 17.23 6.83 20.20
N ILE A 203 16.58 5.83 20.79
CA ILE A 203 16.56 5.61 22.25
C ILE A 203 17.67 4.65 22.71
N ALA A 204 18.19 3.86 21.78
CA ALA A 204 19.37 3.01 21.90
C ALA A 204 19.92 2.73 20.48
N PRO A 205 21.16 2.23 20.32
CA PRO A 205 21.72 1.96 19.00
C PRO A 205 20.78 1.12 18.13
N ASP A 206 20.38 1.65 16.97
CA ASP A 206 19.43 1.05 16.02
C ASP A 206 17.99 0.81 16.57
N ASN A 207 17.62 1.42 17.70
CA ASN A 207 16.27 1.37 18.26
C ASN A 207 15.57 2.74 18.17
N TRP A 208 14.42 2.78 17.48
CA TRP A 208 13.77 4.01 17.03
C TRP A 208 12.35 4.16 17.55
N PHE A 209 12.14 5.22 18.31
CA PHE A 209 10.84 5.69 18.75
C PHE A 209 10.33 6.78 17.80
N MET A 210 9.06 6.74 17.38
CA MET A 210 8.52 7.73 16.41
C MET A 210 7.26 8.41 16.92
N ALA A 211 7.22 9.75 16.79
CA ALA A 211 6.13 10.55 17.32
C ALA A 211 5.66 11.66 16.36
N VAL A 212 4.38 12.02 16.43
CA VAL A 212 3.74 13.05 15.63
C VAL A 212 3.22 14.19 16.49
N ASP A 213 3.34 15.43 16.00
CA ASP A 213 2.81 16.62 16.66
C ASP A 213 1.28 16.63 16.63
N THR A 214 0.64 16.97 17.75
CA THR A 214 -0.83 17.14 17.86
C THR A 214 -1.45 18.05 16.80
N ASN A 215 -0.72 19.05 16.31
CA ASN A 215 -1.17 20.03 15.33
C ASN A 215 -0.83 19.62 13.88
N ASN A 216 -0.31 18.41 13.68
CA ASN A 216 0.01 17.93 12.34
C ASN A 216 -1.27 17.88 11.47
N THR A 217 -1.30 18.71 10.42
CA THR A 217 -2.45 18.82 9.52
C THR A 217 -2.84 17.50 8.85
N LYS A 218 -1.89 16.59 8.61
CA LYS A 218 -2.14 15.27 8.03
C LYS A 218 -2.74 14.30 9.04
N LEU A 219 -2.33 14.38 10.32
CA LEU A 219 -3.00 13.67 11.41
C LEU A 219 -4.44 14.16 11.59
N LEU A 220 -4.67 15.48 11.56
CA LEU A 220 -6.03 16.04 11.62
C LEU A 220 -6.88 15.59 10.43
N LEU A 221 -6.32 15.59 9.21
CA LEU A 221 -7.00 15.07 8.02
C LEU A 221 -7.31 13.58 8.12
N LEU A 222 -6.41 12.78 8.70
CA LEU A 222 -6.64 11.36 8.95
C LEU A 222 -7.89 11.17 9.84
N GLY A 223 -8.02 11.97 10.90
CA GLY A 223 -9.19 11.95 11.79
C GLY A 223 -10.50 12.41 11.14
N VAL A 224 -10.44 13.14 10.01
CA VAL A 224 -11.63 13.48 9.20
C VAL A 224 -12.11 12.29 8.37
N TYR A 225 -11.18 11.45 7.88
CA TYR A 225 -11.53 10.33 7.00
C TYR A 225 -11.72 9.00 7.74
N TYR A 226 -11.13 8.86 8.93
CA TYR A 226 -11.11 7.62 9.69
C TYR A 226 -11.36 7.89 11.16
N ASN A 227 -11.93 6.89 11.85
CA ASN A 227 -11.96 6.86 13.29
C ASN A 227 -10.62 6.31 13.81
N ILE A 228 -9.72 7.20 14.23
CA ILE A 228 -8.40 6.83 14.76
C ILE A 228 -8.58 6.10 16.10
N GLN A 229 -8.05 4.87 16.19
CA GLN A 229 -8.10 4.08 17.42
C GLN A 229 -6.92 4.45 18.31
N TRP A 230 -7.16 5.36 19.25
CA TRP A 230 -6.17 5.78 20.23
C TRP A 230 -6.04 4.78 21.36
N LYS A 231 -4.80 4.56 21.79
CA LYS A 231 -4.40 3.80 22.97
C LYS A 231 -3.71 4.73 23.93
N GLU A 232 -3.98 4.54 25.22
CA GLU A 232 -3.35 5.30 26.29
C GLU A 232 -2.11 4.52 26.79
N CYS A 233 -1.02 5.27 26.96
CA CYS A 233 0.28 4.85 27.50
C CYS A 233 0.64 5.83 28.63
N SER A 234 0.18 5.53 29.85
CA SER A 234 0.36 6.40 31.02
C SER A 234 1.82 6.65 31.35
N CYS A 235 2.68 5.64 31.21
CA CYS A 235 4.11 5.74 31.51
C CYS A 235 4.85 6.81 30.68
N LEU A 236 4.36 7.12 29.47
CA LEU A 236 4.97 8.11 28.57
C LEU A 236 4.38 9.51 28.72
N LYS A 237 3.28 9.67 29.47
CA LYS A 237 2.60 10.97 29.58
C LYS A 237 3.47 11.98 30.33
N GLY A 238 3.74 13.12 29.69
CA GLY A 238 4.55 14.18 30.29
C GLY A 238 6.05 13.99 30.14
N ILE A 239 6.50 12.91 29.50
CA ILE A 239 7.91 12.66 29.20
C ILE A 239 8.31 13.46 27.96
N ARG A 240 9.48 14.09 27.99
CA ARG A 240 10.00 14.76 26.79
C ARG A 240 10.48 13.75 25.77
N LEU A 241 10.38 14.08 24.49
CA LEU A 241 10.85 13.21 23.42
C LEU A 241 12.32 12.77 23.62
N GLU A 242 13.18 13.67 24.10
CA GLU A 242 14.60 13.38 24.31
C GLU A 242 14.89 12.50 25.54
N ASP A 243 13.91 12.37 26.44
CA ASP A 243 14.03 11.65 27.71
C ASP A 243 13.44 10.22 27.64
N VAL A 244 12.96 9.79 26.47
CA VAL A 244 12.44 8.43 26.27
C VAL A 244 13.59 7.41 26.33
N THR A 245 13.39 6.33 27.08
CA THR A 245 14.34 5.21 27.19
C THR A 245 13.73 3.90 26.67
N GLU A 246 14.57 2.89 26.45
CA GLU A 246 14.10 1.55 26.06
C GLU A 246 13.15 0.92 27.10
N GLU A 247 13.37 1.19 28.39
CA GLU A 247 12.51 0.69 29.46
C GLU A 247 11.11 1.31 29.37
N LEU A 248 11.02 2.62 29.15
CA LEU A 248 9.75 3.32 28.99
C LEU A 248 9.00 2.86 27.74
N GLU A 249 9.71 2.61 26.64
CA GLU A 249 9.11 2.08 25.43
C GLU A 249 8.51 0.67 25.68
N LYS A 250 9.27 -0.21 26.33
CA LYS A 250 8.81 -1.56 26.68
C LYS A 250 7.58 -1.51 27.57
N GLU A 251 7.61 -0.67 28.61
CA GLU A 251 6.48 -0.46 29.53
C GLU A 251 5.24 0.05 28.77
N ALA A 252 5.40 1.01 27.84
CA ALA A 252 4.30 1.50 27.03
C ALA A 252 3.66 0.39 26.17
N TYR A 253 4.48 -0.47 25.56
CA TYR A 253 3.97 -1.61 24.79
C TYR A 253 3.28 -2.66 25.67
N GLU A 254 3.69 -2.83 26.92
CA GLU A 254 3.02 -3.70 27.88
C GLU A 254 1.65 -3.11 28.31
N GLU A 255 1.59 -1.81 28.65
CA GLU A 255 0.34 -1.10 28.97
C GLU A 255 -0.68 -1.27 27.82
N MET A 256 -0.25 -1.06 26.57
CA MET A 256 -1.11 -1.19 25.40
C MET A 256 -1.63 -2.61 25.14
N ARG A 257 -0.89 -3.65 25.55
CA ARG A 257 -1.33 -5.04 25.43
C ARG A 257 -2.37 -5.41 26.49
N ASN A 258 -2.23 -4.85 27.68
CA ASN A 258 -3.11 -5.11 28.82
C ASN A 258 -4.43 -4.32 28.76
N ASN A 259 -4.46 -3.20 28.03
CA ASN A 259 -5.64 -2.37 27.82
C ASN A 259 -6.62 -2.88 26.75
N LYS A 260 -6.52 -4.16 26.35
CA LYS A 260 -7.37 -4.80 25.33
C LYS A 260 -8.59 -5.49 25.93
#